data_AF-A0AA86T563-F1
#
_entry.id   AF-A0AA86T563-F1
#
_cell.length_a   1.000
_cell.length_b   1.000
_cell.length_c   1.000
_cell.angle_alpha   90.00
_cell.angle_beta   90.00
_cell.angle_gamma   90.00
#
_symmetry.space_group_name_H-M   'P 1'
#
loop_
_entity.id
_entity.type
_entity.pdbx_description
1 polymer ?
#
loop_
_entity_poly.entity_id
_entity_poly.type
_entity_poly.pdbx_seq_one_letter_code
_entity_poly.pdbx_strand_id
1 'polypeptide(L)'
;MVMAMGNAENLDVEIEQLLNAEKHARLVGDVAATRNAVTEILRLCFEARAWSTLNEQIVLLSKRRGQLKQAVTAMVQQAMQYIDETPDLETRVELIKTLNSVSAGKIYVEIERARLIKKLAKIKEEQGHITEAANLMQEIAVETFGAMAKTEKIAFILEQVRLCLDCQDYVRAQILSRKISTRVFDADVSKEKKKPKEGDNVVEEAPADIPSLPELKRIYYELMIR
;
A
#
# COMPACT_ATOMS: atom_id res chain seq x y z
N MET A 1 -35.01 -12.23 -2.65
CA MET A 1 -34.86 -10.77 -2.84
C MET A 1 -35.18 -9.98 -1.57
N VAL A 2 -36.18 -10.35 -0.77
CA VAL A 2 -36.56 -9.62 0.46
C VAL A 2 -35.52 -9.72 1.61
N MET A 3 -34.82 -10.85 1.76
CA MET A 3 -33.80 -11.01 2.83
C MET A 3 -32.49 -10.23 2.60
N ALA A 4 -32.13 -9.92 1.35
CA ALA A 4 -30.91 -9.15 1.06
C ALA A 4 -31.10 -7.65 1.31
N MET A 5 -32.34 -7.15 1.15
CA MET A 5 -32.67 -5.74 1.37
C MET A 5 -32.66 -5.38 2.86
N GLY A 6 -33.12 -6.28 3.74
CA GLY A 6 -33.12 -6.05 5.20
C GLY A 6 -31.72 -5.96 5.83
N ASN A 7 -30.73 -6.68 5.29
CA ASN A 7 -29.34 -6.58 5.76
C ASN A 7 -28.64 -5.30 5.26
N ALA A 8 -28.96 -4.85 4.04
CA ALA A 8 -28.40 -3.62 3.49
C ALA A 8 -28.94 -2.36 4.20
N GLU A 9 -30.25 -2.30 4.45
CA GLU A 9 -30.85 -1.18 5.19
C GLU A 9 -30.33 -1.09 6.63
N ASN A 10 -30.07 -2.23 7.29
CA ASN A 10 -29.49 -2.21 8.63
C ASN A 10 -28.00 -1.80 8.60
N LEU A 11 -27.25 -2.22 7.59
CA LEU A 11 -25.86 -1.83 7.41
C LEU A 11 -25.71 -0.31 7.23
N ASP A 12 -26.54 0.31 6.41
CA ASP A 12 -26.48 1.77 6.18
C ASP A 12 -26.77 2.56 7.46
N VAL A 13 -27.73 2.10 8.27
CA VAL A 13 -28.05 2.72 9.57
C VAL A 13 -26.88 2.58 10.54
N GLU A 14 -26.24 1.42 10.63
CA GLU A 14 -25.08 1.19 11.50
C GLU A 14 -23.88 2.05 11.06
N ILE A 15 -23.62 2.13 9.75
CA ILE A 15 -22.59 3.00 9.19
C ILE A 15 -22.88 4.47 9.54
N GLU A 16 -24.11 4.93 9.38
CA GLU A 16 -24.48 6.31 9.68
C GLU A 16 -24.27 6.66 11.16
N GLN A 17 -24.62 5.74 12.08
CA GLN A 17 -24.34 5.89 13.50
C GLN A 17 -22.84 6.02 13.78
N LEU A 18 -22.01 5.16 13.18
CA LEU A 18 -20.56 5.21 13.33
C LEU A 18 -19.94 6.45 12.69
N LEU A 19 -20.47 6.94 11.56
CA LEU A 19 -20.03 8.19 10.93
C LEU A 19 -20.32 9.42 11.80
N ASN A 20 -21.41 9.39 12.57
CA ASN A 20 -21.74 10.42 13.55
C ASN A 20 -20.81 10.35 14.77
N ALA A 21 -20.53 9.13 15.27
CA ALA A 21 -19.57 8.91 16.35
C ALA A 21 -18.15 9.34 15.94
N GLU A 22 -17.70 8.97 14.74
CA GLU A 22 -16.43 9.41 14.13
C GLU A 22 -16.36 10.93 14.09
N LYS A 23 -17.41 11.60 13.62
CA LYS A 23 -17.45 13.06 13.53
C LYS A 23 -17.29 13.70 14.91
N HIS A 24 -17.98 13.20 15.92
CA HIS A 24 -17.88 13.72 17.28
C HIS A 24 -16.48 13.52 17.86
N ALA A 25 -15.97 12.28 17.82
CA ALA A 25 -14.64 11.91 18.30
C ALA A 25 -13.52 12.72 17.63
N ARG A 26 -13.61 12.91 16.32
CA ARG A 26 -12.65 13.69 15.54
C ARG A 26 -12.64 15.16 15.94
N LEU A 27 -13.81 15.76 16.16
CA LEU A 27 -13.92 17.17 16.54
C LEU A 27 -13.35 17.46 17.93
N VAL A 28 -13.44 16.49 18.86
CA VAL A 28 -12.84 16.59 20.19
C VAL A 28 -11.39 16.11 20.24
N GLY A 29 -10.84 15.61 19.12
CA GLY A 29 -9.45 15.16 19.00
C GLY A 29 -9.18 13.78 19.61
N ASP A 30 -10.21 12.98 19.87
CA ASP A 30 -10.04 11.61 20.38
C ASP A 30 -9.54 10.68 19.25
N VAL A 31 -8.22 10.48 19.21
CA VAL A 31 -7.55 9.64 18.21
C VAL A 31 -8.02 8.20 18.28
N ALA A 32 -8.21 7.65 19.49
CA ALA A 32 -8.56 6.25 19.68
C ALA A 32 -10.00 5.98 19.23
N ALA A 33 -10.95 6.81 19.66
CA ALA A 33 -12.34 6.67 19.27
C ALA A 33 -12.53 6.93 17.76
N THR A 34 -11.85 7.94 17.19
CA THR A 34 -11.92 8.22 15.74
C THR A 34 -11.39 7.03 14.94
N ARG A 35 -10.24 6.48 15.34
CA ARG A 35 -9.65 5.31 14.68
C ARG A 35 -10.60 4.12 14.76
N ASN A 36 -11.14 3.83 15.95
CA ASN A 36 -12.02 2.69 16.16
C ASN A 36 -13.30 2.79 15.33
N ALA A 37 -13.93 3.98 15.28
CA ALA A 37 -15.12 4.18 14.45
C ALA A 37 -14.83 3.96 12.96
N VAL A 38 -13.70 4.46 12.46
CA VAL A 38 -13.26 4.24 11.07
C VAL A 38 -13.00 2.77 10.78
N THR A 39 -12.26 2.08 11.65
CA THR A 39 -11.94 0.65 11.45
C THR A 39 -13.17 -0.24 11.54
N GLU A 40 -14.14 0.15 12.37
CA GLU A 40 -15.40 -0.58 12.53
C GLU A 40 -16.31 -0.43 11.31
N ILE A 41 -16.41 0.76 10.73
CA ILE A 41 -17.13 0.96 9.46
C ILE A 41 -16.57 0.02 8.38
N LEU A 42 -15.23 -0.05 8.25
CA LEU A 42 -14.58 -0.94 7.29
C LEU A 42 -14.88 -2.42 7.57
N ARG A 43 -14.88 -2.82 8.85
CA ARG A 43 -15.19 -4.19 9.28
C ARG A 43 -16.62 -4.56 8.89
N LEU A 44 -17.60 -3.70 9.17
CA LEU A 44 -19.01 -3.94 8.83
C LEU A 44 -19.21 -4.09 7.32
N CYS A 45 -18.63 -3.19 6.51
CA CYS A 45 -18.72 -3.31 5.06
C CYS A 45 -18.06 -4.59 4.54
N PHE A 46 -16.93 -5.00 5.13
CA PHE A 46 -16.23 -6.23 4.75
C PHE A 46 -17.02 -7.50 5.13
N GLU A 47 -17.56 -7.57 6.35
CA GLU A 47 -18.38 -8.69 6.82
C GLU A 47 -19.66 -8.86 6.01
N ALA A 48 -20.28 -7.74 5.62
CA ALA A 48 -21.43 -7.73 4.73
C ALA A 48 -21.09 -8.01 3.24
N ARG A 49 -19.79 -8.15 2.90
CA ARG A 49 -19.28 -8.25 1.52
C ARG A 49 -19.73 -7.10 0.61
N ALA A 50 -19.98 -5.92 1.20
CA ALA A 50 -20.44 -4.71 0.53
C ALA A 50 -19.25 -3.87 0.02
N TRP A 51 -18.55 -4.38 -0.99
CA TRP A 51 -17.29 -3.78 -1.48
C TRP A 51 -17.44 -2.38 -2.10
N SER A 52 -18.54 -2.12 -2.81
CA SER A 52 -18.85 -0.78 -3.33
C SER A 52 -18.99 0.22 -2.17
N THR A 53 -19.80 -0.14 -1.17
CA THR A 53 -19.99 0.67 0.04
C THR A 53 -18.67 0.88 0.78
N LEU A 54 -17.84 -0.16 0.90
CA LEU A 54 -16.50 -0.06 1.50
C LEU A 54 -15.64 0.98 0.78
N ASN A 55 -15.59 0.94 -0.56
CA ASN A 55 -14.85 1.92 -1.35
C ASN A 55 -15.39 3.34 -1.17
N GLU A 56 -16.70 3.51 -1.17
CA GLU A 56 -17.36 4.80 -0.93
C GLU A 56 -17.01 5.37 0.45
N GLN A 57 -17.05 4.55 1.50
CA GLN A 57 -16.69 4.97 2.86
C GLN A 57 -15.21 5.34 2.97
N ILE A 58 -14.30 4.59 2.32
CA ILE A 58 -12.87 4.91 2.28
C ILE A 58 -12.65 6.29 1.64
N VAL A 59 -13.29 6.56 0.50
CA VAL A 59 -13.18 7.84 -0.20
C VAL A 59 -13.76 8.96 0.65
N LEU A 60 -14.94 8.75 1.25
CA LEU A 60 -15.61 9.71 2.11
C LEU A 60 -14.73 10.10 3.29
N LEU A 61 -14.28 9.13 4.08
CA LEU A 61 -13.48 9.32 5.29
C LEU A 61 -12.12 9.96 4.98
N SER A 62 -11.50 9.58 3.86
CA SER A 62 -10.23 10.15 3.39
C SER A 62 -10.33 11.63 3.02
N LYS A 63 -11.47 12.07 2.45
CA LYS A 63 -11.71 13.45 2.00
C LYS A 63 -12.28 14.36 3.10
N ARG A 64 -12.59 13.83 4.29
CA ARG A 64 -13.12 14.64 5.40
C ARG A 64 -12.11 15.71 5.84
N ARG A 65 -12.56 16.95 5.89
CA ARG A 65 -11.75 18.08 6.38
C ARG A 65 -11.38 17.85 7.85
N GLY A 66 -10.08 17.88 8.14
CA GLY A 66 -9.56 17.68 9.50
C GLY A 66 -9.57 16.23 9.96
N GLN A 67 -9.57 15.26 9.03
CA GLN A 67 -9.38 13.86 9.38
C GLN A 67 -7.99 13.62 10.00
N LEU A 68 -7.93 12.75 11.01
CA LEU A 68 -6.71 12.44 11.73
C LEU A 68 -5.82 11.50 10.91
N LYS A 69 -4.51 11.77 10.85
CA LYS A 69 -3.55 10.94 10.11
C LYS A 69 -3.61 9.47 10.54
N GLN A 70 -3.73 9.23 11.85
CA GLN A 70 -3.78 7.88 12.44
C GLN A 70 -5.03 7.11 12.01
N ALA A 71 -6.16 7.79 11.83
CA ALA A 71 -7.38 7.18 11.35
C ALA A 71 -7.25 6.79 9.87
N VAL A 72 -6.68 7.66 9.04
CA VAL A 72 -6.41 7.36 7.62
C VAL A 72 -5.41 6.20 7.47
N THR A 73 -4.31 6.22 8.24
CA THR A 73 -3.33 5.12 8.21
C THR A 73 -3.98 3.79 8.60
N ALA A 74 -4.72 3.74 9.71
CA ALA A 74 -5.41 2.52 10.13
C ALA A 74 -6.42 2.02 9.10
N MET A 75 -7.18 2.95 8.50
CA MET A 75 -8.14 2.64 7.44
C MET A 75 -7.46 1.99 6.22
N VAL A 76 -6.39 2.59 5.72
CA VAL A 76 -5.65 2.08 4.55
C VAL A 76 -5.02 0.72 4.86
N GLN A 77 -4.36 0.59 6.02
CA GLN A 77 -3.71 -0.65 6.43
C GLN A 77 -4.70 -1.81 6.61
N GLN A 78 -5.87 -1.55 7.21
CA GLN A 78 -6.92 -2.56 7.36
C GLN A 78 -7.51 -2.95 6.00
N ALA A 79 -7.85 -1.97 5.15
CA ALA A 79 -8.38 -2.25 3.82
C ALA A 79 -7.39 -3.02 2.93
N MET A 80 -6.09 -2.82 3.11
CA MET A 80 -5.06 -3.60 2.41
C MET A 80 -5.10 -5.09 2.75
N GLN A 81 -5.51 -5.47 3.96
CA GLN A 81 -5.64 -6.87 4.36
C GLN A 81 -6.78 -7.57 3.61
N TYR A 82 -7.81 -6.81 3.23
CA TYR A 82 -8.99 -7.35 2.54
C TYR A 82 -8.77 -7.60 1.04
N ILE A 83 -7.71 -7.07 0.43
CA ILE A 83 -7.43 -7.17 -1.01
C ILE A 83 -7.34 -8.62 -1.48
N ASP A 84 -6.71 -9.48 -0.68
CA ASP A 84 -6.50 -10.87 -1.05
C ASP A 84 -7.77 -11.73 -0.81
N GLU A 85 -8.74 -11.20 -0.04
CA GLU A 85 -10.03 -11.82 0.31
C GLU A 85 -11.21 -11.38 -0.59
N THR A 86 -10.95 -10.57 -1.62
CA THR A 86 -11.96 -10.13 -2.58
C THR A 86 -12.49 -11.30 -3.42
N PRO A 87 -13.79 -11.32 -3.79
CA PRO A 87 -14.41 -12.44 -4.49
C PRO A 87 -13.89 -12.64 -5.91
N ASP A 88 -13.49 -11.57 -6.58
CA ASP A 88 -13.09 -11.58 -7.98
C ASP A 88 -12.01 -10.50 -8.27
N LEU A 89 -11.45 -10.56 -9.48
CA LEU A 89 -10.38 -9.67 -9.92
C LEU A 89 -10.83 -8.22 -10.10
N GLU A 90 -12.06 -7.98 -10.53
CA GLU A 90 -12.59 -6.64 -10.75
C GLU A 90 -12.70 -5.89 -9.41
N THR A 91 -13.33 -6.53 -8.42
CA THR A 91 -13.44 -6.03 -7.05
C THR A 91 -12.05 -5.77 -6.44
N ARG A 92 -11.09 -6.67 -6.68
CA ARG A 92 -9.70 -6.51 -6.25
C ARG A 92 -9.06 -5.26 -6.83
N VAL A 93 -9.17 -5.08 -8.15
CA VAL A 93 -8.57 -3.94 -8.86
C VAL A 93 -9.23 -2.64 -8.42
N GLU A 94 -10.54 -2.62 -8.21
CA GLU A 94 -11.27 -1.43 -7.75
C GLU A 94 -10.84 -0.99 -6.35
N LEU A 95 -10.72 -1.92 -5.40
CA LEU A 95 -10.22 -1.62 -4.06
C LEU A 95 -8.79 -1.08 -4.10
N ILE A 96 -7.89 -1.70 -4.87
CA ILE A 96 -6.50 -1.21 -5.02
C ILE A 96 -6.47 0.20 -5.61
N LYS A 97 -7.27 0.49 -6.65
CA LYS A 97 -7.38 1.82 -7.25
C LYS A 97 -7.88 2.85 -6.25
N THR A 98 -8.91 2.49 -5.47
CA THR A 98 -9.46 3.35 -4.42
C THR A 98 -8.40 3.68 -3.38
N LEU A 99 -7.69 2.68 -2.87
CA LEU A 99 -6.62 2.85 -1.89
C LEU A 99 -5.45 3.68 -2.44
N ASN A 100 -5.03 3.44 -3.68
CA ASN A 100 -3.98 4.23 -4.32
C ASN A 100 -4.37 5.71 -4.46
N SER A 101 -5.63 5.98 -4.83
CA SER A 101 -6.16 7.35 -4.95
C SER A 101 -6.20 8.07 -3.60
N VAL A 102 -6.68 7.41 -2.54
CA VAL A 102 -6.75 8.04 -1.21
C VAL A 102 -5.40 8.21 -0.53
N SER A 103 -4.38 7.43 -0.91
CA SER A 103 -3.01 7.54 -0.38
C SER A 103 -2.14 8.51 -1.18
N ALA A 104 -2.58 8.95 -2.37
CA ALA A 104 -1.84 9.90 -3.18
C ALA A 104 -1.64 11.25 -2.43
N GLY A 105 -0.41 11.74 -2.41
CA GLY A 105 -0.04 13.01 -1.77
C GLY A 105 0.07 12.96 -0.23
N LYS A 106 -0.09 11.78 0.40
CA LYS A 106 0.02 11.62 1.85
C LYS A 106 1.31 10.90 2.22
N ILE A 107 2.31 11.67 2.67
CA ILE A 107 3.65 11.16 3.05
C ILE A 107 3.54 10.03 4.09
N TYR A 108 2.59 10.12 5.03
CA TYR A 108 2.44 9.16 6.12
C TYR A 108 1.79 7.81 5.72
N VAL A 109 1.43 7.62 4.43
CA VAL A 109 0.98 6.33 3.87
C VAL A 109 1.65 6.01 2.52
N GLU A 110 2.85 6.57 2.29
CA GLU A 110 3.57 6.40 1.02
C GLU A 110 4.11 4.97 0.82
N ILE A 111 4.40 4.26 1.91
CA ILE A 111 4.84 2.86 1.90
C ILE A 111 3.68 1.96 1.47
N GLU A 112 2.50 2.15 2.05
CA GLU A 112 1.26 1.47 1.67
C GLU A 112 0.95 1.71 0.19
N ARG A 113 1.09 2.96 -0.28
CA ARG A 113 0.91 3.29 -1.69
C ARG A 113 1.86 2.51 -2.60
N ALA A 114 3.15 2.42 -2.25
CA ALA A 114 4.10 1.63 -3.03
C ALA A 114 3.70 0.15 -3.12
N ARG A 115 3.32 -0.45 -1.98
CA ARG A 115 2.87 -1.84 -1.93
C ARG A 115 1.60 -2.08 -2.77
N LEU A 116 0.66 -1.15 -2.75
CA LEU A 116 -0.55 -1.17 -3.59
C LEU A 116 -0.21 -1.10 -5.09
N ILE A 117 0.68 -0.20 -5.49
CA ILE A 117 1.15 -0.08 -6.87
C ILE A 117 1.84 -1.36 -7.32
N LYS A 118 2.69 -1.97 -6.49
CA LYS A 118 3.32 -3.27 -6.78
C LYS A 118 2.28 -4.36 -7.04
N LYS A 119 1.24 -4.46 -6.19
CA LYS A 119 0.13 -5.41 -6.40
C LYS A 119 -0.63 -5.14 -7.71
N LEU A 120 -0.91 -3.87 -8.02
CA LEU A 120 -1.59 -3.50 -9.27
C LEU A 120 -0.75 -3.80 -10.51
N ALA A 121 0.55 -3.50 -10.47
CA ALA A 121 1.48 -3.77 -11.56
C ALA A 121 1.57 -5.27 -11.85
N LYS A 122 1.62 -6.11 -10.82
CA LYS A 122 1.58 -7.57 -10.97
C LYS A 122 0.31 -8.04 -11.68
N ILE A 123 -0.86 -7.53 -11.29
CA ILE A 123 -2.13 -7.86 -11.96
C ILE A 123 -2.07 -7.45 -13.45
N LYS A 124 -1.53 -6.27 -13.75
CA LYS A 124 -1.40 -5.78 -15.13
C LYS A 124 -0.44 -6.63 -15.96
N GLU A 125 0.66 -7.05 -15.37
CA GLU A 125 1.61 -7.97 -16.00
C GLU A 125 0.98 -9.34 -16.29
N GLU A 126 0.25 -9.92 -15.34
CA GLU A 126 -0.45 -11.20 -15.51
C GLU A 126 -1.51 -11.13 -16.63
N GLN A 127 -2.04 -9.93 -16.91
CA GLN A 127 -2.93 -9.66 -18.04
C GLN A 127 -2.19 -9.41 -19.38
N GLY A 128 -0.86 -9.45 -19.39
CA GLY A 128 -0.02 -9.16 -20.56
C GLY A 128 0.25 -7.66 -20.80
N HIS A 129 -0.23 -6.77 -19.92
CA HIS A 129 -0.03 -5.32 -20.02
C HIS A 129 1.30 -4.89 -19.37
N ILE A 130 2.42 -5.45 -19.82
CA ILE A 130 3.75 -5.24 -19.22
C ILE A 130 4.15 -3.75 -19.25
N THR A 131 3.87 -3.04 -20.34
CA THR A 131 4.17 -1.61 -20.45
C THR A 131 3.39 -0.76 -19.44
N GLU A 132 2.13 -1.08 -19.18
CA GLU A 132 1.34 -0.42 -18.14
C GLU A 132 1.88 -0.72 -16.75
N ALA A 133 2.23 -1.99 -16.48
CA ALA A 133 2.84 -2.40 -15.21
C ALA A 133 4.15 -1.65 -14.95
N ALA A 134 5.02 -1.56 -15.97
CA ALA A 134 6.26 -0.81 -15.90
C ALA A 134 5.99 0.67 -15.57
N ASN A 135 5.09 1.32 -16.30
CA ASN A 135 4.75 2.74 -16.09
C ASN A 135 4.23 3.01 -14.68
N LEU A 136 3.33 2.17 -14.17
CA LEU A 136 2.81 2.27 -12.80
C LEU A 136 3.93 2.20 -11.76
N MET A 137 4.83 1.24 -11.89
CA MET A 137 5.96 1.08 -10.97
C MET A 137 6.91 2.28 -11.01
N GLN A 138 7.11 2.92 -12.17
CA GLN A 138 7.98 4.09 -12.31
C GLN A 138 7.47 5.35 -11.61
N GLU A 139 6.18 5.45 -11.30
CA GLU A 139 5.63 6.59 -10.57
C GLU A 139 6.11 6.67 -9.10
N ILE A 140 6.70 5.59 -8.59
CA ILE A 140 7.10 5.46 -7.18
C ILE A 140 8.63 5.47 -7.06
N ALA A 141 9.17 6.52 -6.44
CA ALA A 141 10.59 6.67 -6.15
C ALA A 141 10.91 6.23 -4.70
N VAL A 142 10.85 4.92 -4.44
CA VAL A 142 11.04 4.35 -3.09
C VAL A 142 12.41 4.66 -2.46
N GLU A 143 13.41 5.04 -3.26
CA GLU A 143 14.72 5.47 -2.77
C GLU A 143 14.62 6.69 -1.84
N THR A 144 13.55 7.48 -1.97
CA THR A 144 13.29 8.67 -1.15
C THR A 144 12.60 8.37 0.18
N PHE A 145 12.05 7.17 0.37
CA PHE A 145 11.18 6.86 1.51
C PHE A 145 12.01 6.53 2.75
N GLY A 146 12.20 7.49 3.66
CA GLY A 146 13.08 7.33 4.82
C GLY A 146 12.74 6.12 5.71
N ALA A 147 11.45 5.83 5.90
CA ALA A 147 10.97 4.77 6.78
C ALA A 147 10.85 3.38 6.13
N MET A 148 11.04 3.24 4.81
CA MET A 148 10.92 1.93 4.15
C MET A 148 12.20 1.09 4.37
N ALA A 149 12.02 -0.21 4.65
CA ALA A 149 13.13 -1.15 4.78
C ALA A 149 14.05 -1.13 3.55
N LYS A 150 15.36 -1.20 3.82
CA LYS A 150 16.40 -1.18 2.79
C LYS A 150 16.27 -2.32 1.78
N THR A 151 15.96 -3.54 2.24
CA THR A 151 15.71 -4.70 1.36
C THR A 151 14.45 -4.51 0.52
N GLU A 152 13.39 -3.94 1.09
CA GLU A 152 12.15 -3.65 0.36
C GLU A 152 12.38 -2.62 -0.75
N LYS A 153 13.13 -1.54 -0.47
CA LYS A 153 13.52 -0.55 -1.50
C LYS A 153 14.27 -1.19 -2.66
N ILE A 154 15.28 -2.01 -2.35
CA ILE A 154 16.10 -2.68 -3.36
C ILE A 154 15.23 -3.61 -4.20
N ALA A 155 14.39 -4.44 -3.56
CA ALA A 155 13.48 -5.35 -4.26
C ALA A 155 12.53 -4.58 -5.20
N PHE A 156 11.99 -3.44 -4.75
CA PHE A 156 11.12 -2.61 -5.58
C PHE A 156 11.85 -2.02 -6.79
N ILE A 157 13.08 -1.52 -6.63
CA ILE A 157 13.87 -0.97 -7.74
C ILE A 157 14.29 -2.09 -8.71
N LEU A 158 14.64 -3.28 -8.21
CA LEU A 158 14.94 -4.43 -9.08
C LEU A 158 13.73 -4.84 -9.91
N GLU A 159 12.54 -4.80 -9.32
CA GLU A 159 11.28 -5.06 -10.03
C GLU A 159 11.03 -4.03 -11.14
N GLN A 160 11.28 -2.75 -10.85
CA GLN A 160 11.25 -1.67 -11.84
C GLN A 160 12.23 -1.93 -13.00
N VAL A 161 13.47 -2.36 -12.70
CA VAL A 161 14.47 -2.72 -13.71
C VAL A 161 13.98 -3.88 -14.57
N ARG A 162 13.48 -4.96 -13.96
CA ARG A 162 12.99 -6.15 -14.65
C ARG A 162 11.87 -5.79 -15.64
N LEU A 163 10.85 -5.06 -15.19
CA LEU A 163 9.74 -4.63 -16.06
C LEU A 163 10.21 -3.73 -17.21
N CYS A 164 11.20 -2.86 -16.99
CA CYS A 164 11.78 -2.05 -18.06
C CYS A 164 12.52 -2.91 -19.09
N LEU A 165 13.28 -3.92 -18.64
CA LEU A 165 13.95 -4.88 -19.54
C LEU A 165 12.95 -5.70 -20.34
N ASP A 166 11.85 -6.14 -19.73
CA ASP A 166 10.77 -6.86 -20.42
C ASP A 166 10.06 -5.97 -21.46
N CYS A 167 10.04 -4.65 -21.23
CA CYS A 167 9.57 -3.65 -22.20
C CYS A 167 10.64 -3.21 -23.23
N GLN A 168 11.85 -3.79 -23.20
CA GLN A 168 13.00 -3.37 -24.01
C GLN A 168 13.42 -1.89 -23.81
N ASP A 169 13.05 -1.26 -22.69
CA ASP A 169 13.52 0.07 -22.30
C ASP A 169 14.85 -0.03 -21.52
N TYR A 170 15.91 -0.36 -22.25
CA TYR A 170 17.24 -0.58 -21.69
C TYR A 170 17.84 0.69 -21.07
N VAL A 171 17.55 1.87 -21.62
CA VAL A 171 18.06 3.14 -21.09
C VAL A 171 17.48 3.39 -19.70
N ARG A 172 16.16 3.22 -19.53
CA ARG A 172 15.52 3.39 -18.23
C ARG A 172 15.97 2.32 -17.24
N ALA A 173 16.08 1.07 -17.67
CA ALA A 173 16.60 -0.02 -16.84
C ALA A 173 18.01 0.30 -16.29
N GLN A 174 18.91 0.84 -17.13
CA GLN A 174 20.25 1.26 -16.70
C GLN A 174 20.24 2.45 -15.74
N ILE A 175 19.32 3.41 -15.90
CA ILE A 175 19.18 4.54 -14.97
C ILE A 175 18.72 4.05 -13.60
N LEU A 176 17.75 3.15 -13.57
CA LEU A 176 17.20 2.58 -12.34
C LEU A 176 18.20 1.70 -11.60
N SER A 177 18.96 0.86 -12.31
CA SER A 177 19.95 -0.02 -11.68
C SER A 177 21.04 0.77 -10.96
N ARG A 178 21.43 1.94 -11.48
CA ARG A 178 22.39 2.86 -10.84
C ARG A 178 21.88 3.48 -9.54
N LYS A 179 20.57 3.45 -9.26
CA LYS A 179 20.02 3.87 -7.96
C LYS A 179 20.41 2.89 -6.84
N ILE A 180 20.74 1.65 -7.17
CA ILE A 180 21.22 0.64 -6.23
C ILE A 180 22.75 0.72 -6.18
N SER A 181 23.29 1.16 -5.05
CA SER A 181 24.74 1.13 -4.82
C SER A 181 25.19 -0.32 -4.58
N THR A 182 26.12 -0.82 -5.39
CA THR A 182 26.65 -2.20 -5.27
C THR A 182 27.30 -2.47 -3.91
N ARG A 183 27.86 -1.44 -3.27
CA ARG A 183 28.43 -1.52 -1.92
C ARG A 183 27.43 -1.98 -0.86
N VAL A 184 26.13 -1.76 -1.11
CA VAL A 184 25.07 -2.18 -0.21
C VAL A 184 25.04 -3.70 -0.04
N PHE A 185 25.45 -4.45 -1.06
CA PHE A 185 25.47 -5.92 -1.02
C PHE A 185 26.69 -6.51 -0.30
N ASP A 186 27.69 -5.69 0.02
CA ASP A 186 28.91 -6.12 0.72
C ASP A 186 28.92 -5.63 2.18
N ALA A 187 27.91 -4.87 2.60
CA ALA A 187 27.81 -4.34 3.95
C ALA A 187 27.41 -5.44 4.95
N ASP A 188 28.22 -5.62 6.00
CA ASP A 188 27.90 -6.48 7.13
C ASP A 188 26.59 -6.08 7.82
N VAL A 189 25.57 -6.93 7.71
CA VAL A 189 24.23 -6.76 8.34
C VAL A 189 24.33 -6.67 9.87
N SER A 190 25.44 -7.11 10.46
CA SER A 190 25.71 -7.08 11.90
C SER A 190 25.97 -5.67 12.48
N LYS A 191 26.24 -4.66 11.64
CA LYS A 191 26.57 -3.28 12.10
C LYS A 191 25.37 -2.34 12.18
N GLU A 192 24.18 -2.74 11.73
CA GLU A 192 22.97 -1.88 11.67
C GLU A 192 22.02 -2.03 12.88
N LYS A 193 22.38 -2.77 13.95
CA LYS A 193 21.64 -2.73 15.24
C LYS A 193 21.90 -1.42 15.99
N LYS A 194 21.54 -0.28 15.42
CA LYS A 194 21.41 0.97 16.18
C LYS A 194 20.12 0.91 16.99
N LYS A 195 20.23 1.00 18.31
CA LYS A 195 19.08 1.26 19.20
C LYS A 195 18.31 2.47 18.67
N PRO A 196 16.97 2.41 18.55
CA PRO A 196 16.18 3.56 18.16
C PRO A 196 16.42 4.67 19.18
N LYS A 197 16.92 5.81 18.69
CA LYS A 197 16.93 7.06 19.47
C LYS A 197 15.55 7.68 19.33
N GLU A 198 15.02 8.16 20.45
CA GLU A 198 13.71 8.80 20.56
C GLU A 198 13.61 9.95 19.55
N GLY A 199 12.75 9.81 18.53
CA GLY A 199 12.54 10.78 17.45
C GLY A 199 12.90 10.31 16.04
N ASP A 200 13.48 9.12 15.85
CA ASP A 200 13.67 8.54 14.52
C ASP A 200 12.33 7.98 13.99
N ASN A 201 12.01 8.22 12.71
CA ASN A 201 10.90 7.53 12.07
C ASN A 201 11.19 6.02 12.13
N VAL A 202 10.35 5.26 12.83
CA VAL A 202 10.51 3.81 12.94
C VAL A 202 10.54 3.25 11.52
N VAL A 203 11.67 2.65 11.15
CA VAL A 203 11.80 1.95 9.87
C VAL A 203 10.83 0.77 9.90
N GLU A 204 9.91 0.73 8.95
CA GLU A 204 9.02 -0.41 8.79
C GLU A 204 9.83 -1.65 8.44
N GLU A 205 9.47 -2.78 9.03
CA GLU A 205 10.06 -4.05 8.67
C GLU A 205 9.65 -4.44 7.25
N ALA A 206 10.58 -5.05 6.52
CA ALA A 206 10.28 -5.57 5.20
C ALA A 206 9.22 -6.68 5.30
N PRO A 207 8.23 -6.71 4.40
CA PRO A 207 7.32 -7.84 4.29
C PRO A 207 8.06 -9.18 4.15
N ALA A 208 7.46 -10.26 4.67
CA ALA A 208 8.09 -11.58 4.72
C ALA A 208 8.41 -12.18 3.34
N ASP A 209 7.75 -11.71 2.28
CA ASP A 209 7.98 -12.10 0.89
C ASP A 209 9.17 -11.37 0.23
N ILE A 210 9.76 -10.37 0.90
CA ILE A 210 10.92 -9.65 0.37
C ILE A 210 12.17 -10.53 0.45
N PRO A 211 12.89 -10.76 -0.67
CA PRO A 211 14.09 -11.58 -0.67
C PRO A 211 15.18 -11.00 0.25
N SER A 212 16.01 -11.90 0.78
CA SER A 212 17.16 -11.54 1.57
C SER A 212 18.19 -10.75 0.76
N LEU A 213 19.04 -9.97 1.43
CA LEU A 213 20.06 -9.17 0.75
C LEU A 213 20.99 -10.00 -0.18
N PRO A 214 21.42 -11.23 0.17
CA PRO A 214 22.18 -12.09 -0.76
C PRO A 214 21.37 -12.53 -1.99
N GLU A 215 20.07 -12.78 -1.85
CA GLU A 215 19.20 -13.11 -2.98
C GLU A 215 19.01 -11.90 -3.90
N LEU A 216 18.76 -10.71 -3.32
CA LEU A 216 18.69 -9.47 -4.08
C LEU A 216 19.99 -9.17 -4.83
N LYS A 217 21.16 -9.50 -4.24
CA LYS A 217 22.45 -9.41 -4.92
C LYS A 217 22.49 -10.28 -6.19
N ARG A 218 22.02 -11.53 -6.10
CA ARG A 218 21.97 -12.44 -7.25
C ARG A 218 21.03 -11.92 -8.33
N ILE A 219 19.81 -11.55 -7.95
CA ILE A 219 18.80 -10.98 -8.86
C ILE A 219 19.35 -9.74 -9.57
N TYR A 220 20.03 -8.84 -8.83
CA TYR A 220 20.68 -7.67 -9.42
C TYR A 220 21.61 -8.04 -10.56
N TYR A 221 22.56 -8.96 -10.34
CA TYR A 221 23.53 -9.34 -11.36
C TYR A 221 22.89 -10.12 -12.52
N GLU A 222 21.90 -10.96 -12.26
CA GLU A 222 21.13 -11.66 -13.30
C GLU A 222 20.39 -10.69 -14.22
N LEU A 223 19.84 -9.60 -13.69
CA LEU A 223 19.21 -8.56 -14.52
C LEU A 223 20.23 -7.76 -15.33
N MET A 224 21.46 -7.59 -14.83
CA MET A 224 22.49 -6.81 -15.54
C MET A 224 23.11 -7.54 -16.74
N ILE A 225 22.86 -8.84 -16.90
CA ILE A 225 23.36 -9.65 -18.03
C ILE A 225 22.29 -9.92 -19.10
N ARG A 226 21.05 -9.47 -18.88
CA ARG A 226 19.96 -9.53 -19.86
C ARG A 226 20.08 -8.40 -20.88
#